data_AF-A0A9D5QEF7-F1
#
_entry.id   AF-A0A9D5QEF7-F1
#
_cell.length_a   1.000
_cell.length_b   1.000
_cell.length_c   1.000
_cell.angle_alpha   90.00
_cell.angle_beta   90.00
_cell.angle_gamma   90.00
#
_symmetry.space_group_name_H-M   'P 1'
#
loop_
_entity.id
_entity.type
_entity.pdbx_description
1 polymer ?
#
loop_
_entity_poly.entity_id
_entity_poly.type
_entity_poly.pdbx_seq_one_letter_code
_entity_poly.pdbx_strand_id
1 'polypeptide(L)'
;MAVTLRPRGVQAACRCSLHARRKDHTVNTPIAALCFLCACLAFPGLAATYHVAPGGSDASDGSESSPFATLQKAADAAGTGDVVSIAAGTYQKVYANNEGVTFRARERHGVVVDGNGGADPLFDGAGDITIVGFVFTGRTGDIMTGMVRARTGWTFEDCRFESSRGKSEGLAFSDPVWGGKSGARYHGQALHLSKQCG
;
A
#
# COMPACT_ATOMS: atom_id res chain seq x y z
N MET A 1 -51.93 8.71 52.20
CA MET A 1 -51.29 9.77 51.40
C MET A 1 -50.76 9.09 50.14
N ALA A 2 -51.48 9.20 49.02
CA ALA A 2 -51.17 10.09 47.89
C ALA A 2 -49.93 9.58 47.12
N VAL A 3 -49.87 9.39 45.79
CA VAL A 3 -50.64 9.90 44.63
C VAL A 3 -50.07 9.10 43.41
N THR A 4 -50.91 8.39 42.63
CA THR A 4 -51.24 8.62 41.17
C THR A 4 -50.07 8.61 40.16
N LEU A 5 -50.14 8.14 38.90
CA LEU A 5 -51.22 7.69 38.00
C LEU A 5 -50.63 6.89 36.80
N ARG A 6 -51.53 6.14 36.15
CA ARG A 6 -51.38 5.13 35.07
C ARG A 6 -50.94 5.66 33.69
N PRO A 7 -50.48 4.76 32.78
CA PRO A 7 -50.21 5.07 31.37
C PRO A 7 -51.51 5.19 30.55
N ARG A 8 -51.50 6.02 29.50
CA ARG A 8 -52.56 6.06 28.48
C ARG A 8 -51.96 5.88 27.10
N GLY A 9 -52.30 4.76 26.47
CA GLY A 9 -52.48 4.75 25.02
C GLY A 9 -53.82 5.39 24.66
N VAL A 10 -53.98 5.71 23.37
CA VAL A 10 -55.14 5.42 22.50
C VAL A 10 -55.13 6.40 21.33
N GLN A 11 -55.23 5.82 20.14
CA GLN A 11 -55.38 6.43 18.82
C GLN A 11 -56.70 7.20 18.68
N ALA A 12 -56.74 8.24 17.84
CA ALA A 12 -57.95 8.58 17.09
C ALA A 12 -57.61 9.46 15.88
N ALA A 13 -58.26 9.14 14.77
CA ALA A 13 -58.08 9.65 13.42
C ALA A 13 -58.67 11.05 13.19
N CYS A 14 -58.26 11.70 12.10
CA CYS A 14 -59.19 12.52 11.30
C CYS A 14 -58.67 12.72 9.87
N ARG A 15 -59.34 12.09 8.90
CA ARG A 15 -59.29 12.48 7.48
C ARG A 15 -60.13 13.75 7.32
N CYS A 16 -59.60 14.78 6.65
CA CYS A 16 -60.43 15.86 6.09
C CYS A 16 -59.84 16.37 4.77
N SER A 17 -60.54 16.00 3.69
CA SER A 17 -60.80 16.71 2.43
C SER A 17 -59.85 17.81 1.90
N LEU A 18 -59.41 17.56 0.66
CA LEU A 18 -59.33 18.48 -0.50
C LEU A 18 -59.11 19.98 -0.22
N HIS A 19 -58.02 20.54 -0.75
CA HIS A 19 -58.08 21.73 -1.62
C HIS A 19 -56.90 21.74 -2.60
N ALA A 20 -57.22 22.12 -3.84
CA ALA A 20 -56.40 22.12 -5.05
C ALA A 20 -55.09 22.95 -4.92
N ARG A 21 -54.05 22.79 -5.74
CA ARG A 21 -54.04 22.83 -7.22
C ARG A 21 -52.80 22.15 -7.80
N ARG A 22 -53.00 21.42 -8.91
CA ARG A 22 -51.96 21.14 -9.92
C ARG A 22 -51.40 22.47 -10.43
N LYS A 23 -50.08 22.55 -10.48
CA LYS A 23 -49.37 23.46 -11.39
C LYS A 23 -48.55 22.59 -12.33
N ASP A 24 -49.22 22.16 -13.40
CA ASP A 24 -48.54 21.73 -14.62
C ASP A 24 -47.84 22.97 -15.18
N HIS A 25 -46.52 23.05 -14.97
CA HIS A 25 -45.69 24.07 -15.61
C HIS A 25 -44.65 23.33 -16.45
N THR A 26 -45.02 23.12 -17.71
CA THR A 26 -44.11 22.88 -18.82
C THR A 26 -43.11 24.03 -18.89
N VAL A 27 -41.88 23.81 -18.45
CA VAL A 27 -40.74 24.70 -18.74
C VAL A 27 -39.64 23.89 -19.42
N ASN A 28 -39.72 23.96 -20.74
CA ASN A 28 -38.65 23.69 -21.69
C ASN A 28 -37.45 24.60 -21.37
N THR A 29 -36.37 24.06 -20.79
CA THR A 29 -35.06 24.73 -20.72
C THR A 29 -33.95 23.75 -21.12
N PRO A 30 -33.18 24.03 -22.20
CA PRO A 30 -32.15 23.14 -22.73
C PRO A 30 -30.85 23.26 -21.90
N ILE A 31 -30.92 22.96 -20.60
CA ILE A 31 -29.75 22.91 -19.70
C ILE A 31 -29.25 21.46 -19.54
N ALA A 32 -30.09 20.47 -19.88
CA ALA A 32 -29.74 19.05 -19.80
C ALA A 32 -28.66 18.61 -20.82
N ALA A 33 -28.38 19.41 -21.86
CA ALA A 33 -27.40 19.07 -22.89
C ALA A 33 -25.94 19.38 -22.50
N LEU A 34 -25.70 20.23 -21.49
CA LEU A 34 -24.34 20.63 -21.10
C LEU A 34 -23.74 19.74 -19.99
N CYS A 35 -24.58 18.99 -19.27
CA CYS A 35 -24.12 18.00 -18.28
C CYS A 35 -23.77 16.63 -18.89
N PHE A 36 -24.11 16.39 -20.16
CA PHE A 36 -23.84 15.11 -20.82
C PHE A 36 -22.45 15.04 -21.48
N LEU A 37 -21.73 16.17 -21.59
CA LEU A 37 -20.41 16.24 -22.24
C LEU A 37 -19.23 16.16 -21.26
N CYS A 38 -19.47 16.06 -19.95
CA CYS A 38 -18.42 16.05 -18.92
C CYS A 38 -18.26 14.70 -18.20
N ALA A 39 -18.83 13.61 -18.73
CA ALA A 39 -18.97 12.33 -18.02
C ALA A 39 -18.15 11.16 -18.61
N CYS A 40 -17.13 11.40 -19.44
CA CYS A 40 -16.31 10.32 -20.02
C CYS A 40 -14.82 10.70 -20.22
N LEU A 41 -14.20 11.31 -19.20
CA LEU A 41 -12.73 11.30 -19.07
C LEU A 41 -12.31 10.87 -17.67
N ALA A 42 -13.00 9.86 -17.11
CA ALA A 42 -12.29 8.98 -16.20
C ALA A 42 -11.39 8.11 -17.10
N PHE A 43 -10.19 8.62 -17.42
CA PHE A 43 -9.12 7.75 -17.88
C PHE A 43 -8.95 6.73 -16.75
N PRO A 44 -9.26 5.43 -16.95
CA PRO A 44 -8.73 4.45 -16.03
C PRO A 44 -7.22 4.65 -16.08
N GLY A 45 -6.61 5.07 -14.98
CA GLY A 45 -5.15 5.06 -14.86
C GLY A 45 -4.74 3.64 -15.19
N LEU A 46 -4.13 3.44 -16.37
CA LEU A 46 -3.64 2.15 -16.78
C LEU A 46 -2.49 1.84 -15.83
N ALA A 47 -2.74 1.01 -14.83
CA ALA A 47 -1.70 0.43 -13.99
C ALA A 47 -0.67 -0.22 -14.92
N ALA A 48 0.52 0.37 -14.99
CA ALA A 48 1.62 -0.14 -15.79
C ALA A 48 2.30 -1.29 -15.06
N THR A 49 2.88 -2.21 -15.82
CA THR A 49 3.78 -3.23 -15.27
C THR A 49 5.19 -2.95 -15.74
N TYR A 50 6.08 -2.67 -14.80
CA TYR A 50 7.51 -2.52 -15.04
C TYR A 50 8.24 -3.81 -14.72
N HIS A 51 9.27 -4.14 -15.49
CA HIS A 51 10.07 -5.34 -15.32
C HIS A 51 11.49 -4.98 -14.88
N VAL A 52 12.00 -5.74 -13.91
CA VAL A 52 13.37 -5.60 -13.40
C VAL A 52 14.08 -6.95 -13.50
N ALA A 53 15.32 -6.96 -13.98
CA ALA A 53 16.16 -8.14 -14.03
C ALA A 53 17.64 -7.77 -13.84
N PRO A 54 18.49 -8.64 -13.24
CA PRO A 54 19.89 -8.31 -12.99
C PRO A 54 20.73 -8.06 -14.26
N GLY A 55 20.26 -8.53 -15.42
CA GLY A 55 20.86 -8.29 -16.73
C GLY A 55 20.18 -7.17 -17.55
N GLY A 56 19.26 -6.41 -16.95
CA GLY A 56 18.59 -5.28 -17.58
C GLY A 56 19.47 -4.04 -17.68
N SER A 57 18.87 -2.89 -18.01
CA SER A 57 19.54 -1.59 -18.06
C SER A 57 18.64 -0.48 -17.51
N ASP A 58 19.18 0.40 -16.68
CA ASP A 58 18.42 1.55 -16.15
C ASP A 58 18.18 2.65 -17.18
N ALA A 59 18.76 2.53 -18.37
CA ALA A 59 18.46 3.36 -19.54
C ALA A 59 17.30 2.80 -20.38
N SER A 60 16.82 1.60 -20.09
CA SER A 60 15.68 0.99 -20.77
C SER A 60 14.34 1.61 -20.36
N ASP A 61 13.26 1.18 -21.00
CA ASP A 61 11.89 1.64 -20.70
C ASP A 61 11.20 0.83 -19.59
N GLY A 62 11.80 -0.28 -19.14
CA GLY A 62 11.24 -1.15 -18.12
C GLY A 62 10.16 -2.09 -18.65
N SER A 63 10.04 -2.25 -19.97
CA SER A 63 9.17 -3.26 -20.59
C SER A 63 9.72 -4.68 -20.36
N GLU A 64 8.91 -5.71 -20.61
CA GLU A 64 9.35 -7.11 -20.45
C GLU A 64 10.55 -7.45 -21.35
N SER A 65 10.59 -6.88 -22.56
CA SER A 65 11.70 -7.08 -23.51
C SER A 65 12.94 -6.25 -23.18
N SER A 66 12.80 -5.18 -22.40
CA SER A 66 13.90 -4.29 -22.01
C SER A 66 13.74 -3.86 -20.54
N PRO A 67 13.98 -4.79 -19.59
CA PRO A 67 13.78 -4.53 -18.17
C PRO A 67 14.82 -3.55 -17.60
N PHE A 68 14.46 -2.90 -16.49
CA PHE A 68 15.41 -2.14 -15.67
C PHE A 68 16.43 -3.07 -15.00
N ALA A 69 17.61 -2.54 -14.67
CA ALA A 69 18.63 -3.28 -13.94
C ALA A 69 18.41 -3.21 -12.43
N THR A 70 17.93 -2.08 -11.92
CA THR A 70 17.84 -1.79 -10.49
C THR A 70 16.41 -1.61 -9.99
N LEU A 71 16.21 -1.94 -8.71
CA LEU A 71 14.96 -1.66 -8.00
C LEU A 71 14.72 -0.16 -7.83
N GLN A 72 15.79 0.64 -7.68
CA GLN A 72 15.68 2.09 -7.56
C GLN A 72 15.09 2.71 -8.82
N LYS A 73 15.58 2.31 -10.00
CA LYS A 73 15.04 2.83 -11.26
C LYS A 73 13.56 2.52 -11.42
N ALA A 74 13.13 1.32 -11.00
CA ALA A 74 11.73 0.93 -11.03
C ALA A 74 10.89 1.73 -10.02
N ALA A 75 11.41 1.97 -8.81
CA ALA A 75 10.75 2.81 -7.81
C ALA A 75 10.60 4.26 -8.30
N ASP A 76 11.58 4.80 -9.01
CA ASP A 76 11.53 6.16 -9.56
C ASP A 76 10.53 6.27 -10.74
N ALA A 77 10.30 5.17 -11.47
CA ALA A 77 9.40 5.13 -12.63
C ALA A 77 7.94 4.79 -12.27
N ALA A 78 7.73 3.98 -11.24
CA ALA A 78 6.41 3.48 -10.87
C ALA A 78 5.53 4.57 -10.21
N GLY A 79 4.31 4.71 -10.71
CA GLY A 79 3.26 5.56 -10.17
C GLY A 79 2.17 4.76 -9.47
N THR A 80 1.16 5.46 -8.96
CA THR A 80 0.06 4.84 -8.20
C THR A 80 -0.71 3.80 -9.01
N GLY A 81 -0.83 2.60 -8.45
CA GLY A 81 -1.49 1.44 -9.06
C GLY A 81 -0.55 0.53 -9.85
N ASP A 82 0.69 0.96 -10.10
CA ASP A 82 1.64 0.20 -10.91
C ASP A 82 2.19 -1.03 -10.18
N VAL A 83 2.61 -2.01 -10.99
CA VAL A 83 3.25 -3.24 -10.53
C VAL A 83 4.67 -3.32 -11.05
N VAL A 84 5.62 -3.57 -10.17
CA VAL A 84 7.02 -3.84 -10.51
C VAL A 84 7.25 -5.35 -10.40
N SER A 85 7.34 -6.03 -11.54
CA SER A 85 7.59 -7.47 -11.67
C SER A 85 9.10 -7.76 -11.78
N ILE A 86 9.64 -8.47 -10.80
CA ILE A 86 11.10 -8.57 -10.62
C ILE A 86 11.54 -10.01 -10.82
N ALA A 87 12.47 -10.22 -11.74
CA ALA A 87 13.10 -11.52 -11.99
C ALA A 87 14.01 -11.93 -10.82
N ALA A 88 14.23 -13.24 -10.67
CA ALA A 88 15.10 -13.76 -9.63
C ALA A 88 16.52 -13.17 -9.75
N GLY A 89 17.10 -12.84 -8.60
CA GLY A 89 18.41 -12.20 -8.54
C GLY A 89 18.67 -11.48 -7.21
N THR A 90 19.90 -11.00 -7.07
CA THR A 90 20.34 -10.21 -5.92
C THR A 90 20.36 -8.74 -6.29
N TYR A 91 19.66 -7.92 -5.49
CA TYR A 91 19.52 -6.49 -5.70
C TYR A 91 20.05 -5.70 -4.52
N GLN A 92 20.44 -4.46 -4.80
CA GLN A 92 20.92 -3.50 -3.81
C GLN A 92 19.75 -2.84 -3.07
N LYS A 93 20.11 -2.08 -2.03
CA LYS A 93 19.16 -1.25 -1.27
C LYS A 93 18.39 -0.26 -2.15
N VAL A 94 17.17 0.07 -1.75
CA VAL A 94 16.29 1.00 -2.47
C VAL A 94 15.62 2.00 -1.52
N TYR A 95 15.42 3.19 -2.04
CA TYR A 95 14.63 4.25 -1.42
C TYR A 95 13.35 4.49 -2.24
N ALA A 96 12.18 4.17 -1.67
CA ALA A 96 10.90 4.19 -2.39
C ALA A 96 9.87 5.06 -1.67
N ASN A 97 9.40 6.13 -2.32
CA ASN A 97 8.32 7.00 -1.81
C ASN A 97 7.09 6.92 -2.72
N ASN A 98 6.65 5.70 -3.00
CA ASN A 98 5.55 5.45 -3.91
C ASN A 98 4.24 5.27 -3.14
N GLU A 99 3.14 5.71 -3.74
CA GLU A 99 1.79 5.55 -3.20
C GLU A 99 1.03 4.52 -4.03
N GLY A 100 0.64 3.40 -3.45
CA GLY A 100 -0.12 2.33 -4.10
C GLY A 100 0.67 1.52 -5.14
N VAL A 101 1.99 1.32 -4.93
CA VAL A 101 2.84 0.52 -5.84
C VAL A 101 3.07 -0.88 -5.27
N THR A 102 3.03 -1.88 -6.14
CA THR A 102 3.31 -3.27 -5.78
C THR A 102 4.65 -3.74 -6.34
N PHE A 103 5.61 -4.04 -5.48
CA PHE A 103 6.84 -4.75 -5.86
C PHE A 103 6.64 -6.25 -5.68
N ARG A 104 6.74 -7.01 -6.77
CA ARG A 104 6.43 -8.44 -6.78
C ARG A 104 7.56 -9.25 -7.38
N ALA A 105 8.04 -10.23 -6.62
CA ALA A 105 8.91 -11.26 -7.14
C ALA A 105 8.15 -12.14 -8.15
N ARG A 106 8.72 -12.32 -9.35
CA ARG A 106 8.16 -13.21 -10.39
C ARG A 106 8.20 -14.68 -9.91
N GLU A 107 9.29 -15.03 -9.26
CA GLU A 107 9.49 -16.33 -8.60
C GLU A 107 9.44 -16.12 -7.09
N ARG A 108 8.68 -16.96 -6.38
CA ARG A 108 8.53 -16.83 -4.92
C ARG A 108 9.89 -16.96 -4.24
N HIS A 109 10.26 -15.95 -3.45
CA HIS A 109 11.57 -15.85 -2.78
C HIS A 109 12.78 -15.82 -3.74
N GLY A 110 12.58 -15.58 -5.04
CA GLY A 110 13.67 -15.47 -6.01
C GLY A 110 14.39 -14.12 -5.97
N VAL A 111 13.76 -13.10 -5.37
CA VAL A 111 14.34 -11.75 -5.25
C VAL A 111 14.99 -11.61 -3.89
N VAL A 112 16.31 -11.46 -3.89
CA VAL A 112 17.11 -11.27 -2.68
C VAL A 112 17.58 -9.83 -2.62
N VAL A 113 17.27 -9.14 -1.53
CA VAL A 113 17.81 -7.81 -1.24
C VAL A 113 18.86 -7.98 -0.17
N ASP A 114 20.12 -7.72 -0.50
CA ASP A 114 21.26 -7.98 0.38
C ASP A 114 21.92 -6.67 0.82
N GLY A 115 22.07 -6.52 2.14
CA GLY A 115 22.72 -5.36 2.74
C GLY A 115 24.24 -5.35 2.63
N ASN A 116 24.85 -6.49 2.31
CA ASN A 116 26.30 -6.68 2.17
C ASN A 116 27.14 -6.08 3.32
N GLY A 117 26.58 -6.02 4.54
CA GLY A 117 27.26 -5.42 5.69
C GLY A 117 27.19 -3.89 5.78
N GLY A 118 26.32 -3.23 5.01
CA GLY A 118 26.07 -1.79 5.10
C GLY A 118 25.35 -1.36 6.38
N ALA A 119 25.38 -0.06 6.67
CA ALA A 119 24.61 0.53 7.76
C ALA A 119 23.13 0.75 7.38
N ASP A 120 22.89 1.05 6.10
CA ASP A 120 21.57 1.47 5.64
C ASP A 120 20.54 0.31 5.61
N PRO A 121 19.25 0.63 5.79
CA PRO A 121 18.17 -0.31 5.53
C PRO A 121 18.16 -0.74 4.06
N LEU A 122 17.66 -1.95 3.82
CA LEU A 122 17.52 -2.54 2.49
C LEU A 122 16.41 -1.85 1.70
N PHE A 123 15.32 -1.52 2.38
CA PHE A 123 14.23 -0.72 1.84
C PHE A 123 13.94 0.41 2.82
N ASP A 124 13.92 1.63 2.33
CA ASP A 124 13.57 2.82 3.11
C ASP A 124 12.61 3.70 2.33
N GLY A 125 11.70 4.35 3.03
CA GLY A 125 10.78 5.25 2.35
C GLY A 125 9.49 5.55 3.10
N ALA A 126 8.54 6.05 2.33
CA ALA A 126 7.19 6.40 2.74
C ALA A 126 6.18 6.01 1.63
N GLY A 127 4.89 6.32 1.84
CA GLY A 127 3.76 5.94 1.00
C GLY A 127 3.18 4.55 1.23
N ASP A 128 2.23 4.12 0.41
CA ASP A 128 1.61 2.80 0.46
C ASP A 128 2.29 1.82 -0.51
N ILE A 129 3.19 0.98 -0.01
CA ILE A 129 3.94 0.03 -0.82
C ILE A 129 3.60 -1.39 -0.40
N THR A 130 3.30 -2.24 -1.38
CA THR A 130 3.12 -3.67 -1.18
C THR A 130 4.32 -4.43 -1.71
N ILE A 131 4.94 -5.27 -0.88
CA ILE A 131 6.10 -6.11 -1.25
C ILE A 131 5.70 -7.58 -1.14
N VAL A 132 5.87 -8.33 -2.24
CA VAL A 132 5.40 -9.70 -2.37
C VAL A 132 6.54 -10.65 -2.74
N GLY A 133 6.81 -11.63 -1.87
CA GLY A 133 7.68 -12.76 -2.20
C GLY A 133 9.18 -12.48 -2.14
N PHE A 134 9.62 -11.47 -1.39
CA PHE A 134 11.04 -11.07 -1.31
C PHE A 134 11.78 -11.83 -0.21
N VAL A 135 13.09 -11.95 -0.35
CA VAL A 135 14.01 -12.33 0.73
C VAL A 135 14.88 -11.14 1.06
N PHE A 136 14.84 -10.70 2.31
CA PHE A 136 15.73 -9.68 2.86
C PHE A 136 16.83 -10.40 3.63
N THR A 137 18.09 -10.11 3.32
CA THR A 137 19.24 -10.75 3.95
C THR A 137 20.44 -9.82 4.11
N GLY A 138 21.46 -10.35 4.76
CA GLY A 138 22.72 -9.64 4.99
C GLY A 138 22.71 -8.80 6.25
N ARG A 139 23.91 -8.42 6.65
CA ARG A 139 24.12 -7.54 7.80
C ARG A 139 23.70 -6.11 7.41
N THR A 140 22.69 -5.58 8.08
CA THR A 140 22.34 -4.15 8.08
C THR A 140 22.73 -3.53 9.43
N GLY A 141 22.97 -2.23 9.48
CA GLY A 141 23.67 -1.60 10.60
C GLY A 141 22.96 -0.38 11.14
N ASP A 142 22.04 -0.62 12.07
CA ASP A 142 21.92 0.02 13.39
C ASP A 142 20.65 -0.53 14.05
N ILE A 143 20.66 -0.76 15.38
CA ILE A 143 19.49 -1.25 16.13
C ILE A 143 18.22 -0.41 15.89
N MET A 144 18.39 0.85 15.49
CA MET A 144 17.29 1.81 15.35
C MET A 144 16.58 1.71 14.00
N THR A 145 17.20 1.12 12.96
CA THR A 145 16.70 1.22 11.58
C THR A 145 16.18 -0.11 11.03
N GLY A 146 16.59 -1.24 11.61
CA GLY A 146 16.14 -2.56 11.14
C GLY A 146 16.54 -2.87 9.70
N MET A 147 15.94 -3.89 9.10
CA MET A 147 16.18 -4.24 7.69
C MET A 147 15.35 -3.35 6.75
N VAL A 148 14.14 -2.96 7.16
CA VAL A 148 13.23 -2.11 6.38
C VAL A 148 12.69 -0.97 7.23
N ARG A 149 12.76 0.25 6.70
CA ARG A 149 12.22 1.47 7.32
C ARG A 149 11.03 1.98 6.52
N ALA A 150 9.84 1.53 6.90
CA ALA A 150 8.56 1.98 6.35
C ALA A 150 7.96 3.09 7.22
N ARG A 151 7.93 4.34 6.74
CA ARG A 151 7.35 5.48 7.50
C ARG A 151 5.81 5.52 7.48
N THR A 152 5.19 4.63 6.72
CA THR A 152 3.76 4.63 6.36
C THR A 152 3.26 3.17 6.22
N GLY A 153 2.00 2.98 5.81
CA GLY A 153 1.27 1.71 5.88
C GLY A 153 1.68 0.63 4.87
N TRP A 154 2.94 0.22 4.84
CA TRP A 154 3.44 -0.79 3.90
C TRP A 154 2.82 -2.16 4.16
N THR A 155 2.74 -3.00 3.13
CA THR A 155 2.23 -4.36 3.25
C THR A 155 3.29 -5.34 2.75
N PHE A 156 3.55 -6.38 3.53
CA PHE A 156 4.49 -7.44 3.21
C PHE A 156 3.75 -8.77 3.13
N GLU A 157 3.81 -9.41 1.98
CA GLU A 157 3.14 -10.67 1.70
C GLU A 157 4.21 -11.70 1.31
N ASP A 158 4.21 -12.84 1.97
CA ASP A 158 5.15 -13.93 1.64
C ASP A 158 6.63 -13.50 1.58
N CYS A 159 7.00 -12.50 2.37
CA CYS A 159 8.40 -12.06 2.46
C CYS A 159 9.14 -12.85 3.53
N ARG A 160 10.44 -13.06 3.33
CA ARG A 160 11.33 -13.68 4.31
C ARG A 160 12.39 -12.68 4.74
N PHE A 161 12.70 -12.67 6.03
CA PHE A 161 13.78 -11.88 6.61
C PHE A 161 14.79 -12.86 7.23
N GLU A 162 15.99 -12.94 6.66
CA GLU A 162 17.04 -13.89 7.04
C GLU A 162 18.30 -13.18 7.53
N SER A 163 19.09 -13.88 8.36
CA SER A 163 20.50 -13.60 8.64
C SER A 163 20.86 -12.12 8.89
N SER A 164 20.07 -11.42 9.71
CA SER A 164 20.41 -10.07 10.19
C SER A 164 21.55 -10.13 11.22
N ARG A 165 22.76 -10.51 10.78
CA ARG A 165 23.99 -10.59 11.60
C ARG A 165 24.58 -9.21 11.95
N GLY A 166 23.74 -8.20 12.07
CA GLY A 166 24.10 -6.81 12.40
C GLY A 166 23.47 -6.40 13.72
N LYS A 167 23.81 -5.22 14.26
CA LYS A 167 23.32 -4.80 15.59
C LYS A 167 21.79 -4.88 15.73
N SER A 168 21.04 -4.79 14.64
CA SER A 168 19.59 -4.98 14.56
C SER A 168 19.14 -6.45 14.51
N GLU A 169 19.84 -7.38 15.17
CA GLU A 169 19.53 -8.82 15.16
C GLU A 169 18.05 -9.05 15.47
N GLY A 170 17.29 -9.39 14.42
CA GLY A 170 15.85 -9.65 14.51
C GLY A 170 14.90 -8.51 14.15
N LEU A 171 15.28 -7.23 14.13
CA LEU A 171 14.32 -6.18 13.76
C LEU A 171 14.16 -6.08 12.24
N ALA A 172 13.15 -6.79 11.71
CA ALA A 172 12.76 -6.69 10.31
C ALA A 172 12.28 -5.27 9.95
N PHE A 173 11.64 -4.59 10.90
CA PHE A 173 11.05 -3.25 10.72
C PHE A 173 11.54 -2.29 11.81
N SER A 174 11.87 -1.06 11.45
CA SER A 174 12.03 0.04 12.43
C SER A 174 10.69 0.69 12.75
N ASP A 175 10.47 1.03 14.02
CA ASP A 175 9.40 1.94 14.40
C ASP A 175 9.74 3.38 13.97
N PRO A 176 8.82 4.12 13.31
CA PRO A 176 9.13 5.45 12.76
C PRO A 176 9.53 6.48 13.83
N VAL A 177 8.95 6.38 15.03
CA VAL A 177 9.23 7.22 16.21
C VAL A 177 8.71 6.44 17.42
N TRP A 178 9.45 6.45 18.54
CA TRP A 178 8.98 6.01 19.86
C TRP A 178 7.46 6.20 20.05
N GLY A 179 6.70 5.10 19.96
CA GLY A 179 5.25 5.06 20.24
C GLY A 179 4.31 5.11 19.03
N GLY A 180 4.79 5.24 17.80
CA GLY A 180 3.96 5.13 16.59
C GLY A 180 3.86 3.68 16.13
N LYS A 181 2.66 3.12 16.02
CA LYS A 181 2.45 1.80 15.40
C LYS A 181 3.03 1.86 13.98
N SER A 182 4.09 1.10 13.71
CA SER A 182 4.52 0.81 12.35
C SER A 182 3.29 0.29 11.60
N GLY A 183 2.82 1.03 10.59
CA GLY A 183 1.67 0.65 9.78
C GLY A 183 1.94 -0.56 8.87
N ALA A 184 3.15 -1.11 8.96
CA ALA A 184 3.60 -2.28 8.24
C ALA A 184 2.75 -3.51 8.60
N ARG A 185 1.95 -4.00 7.66
CA ARG A 185 1.15 -5.22 7.82
C ARG A 185 1.90 -6.39 7.20
N TYR A 186 2.24 -7.40 8.01
CA TYR A 186 2.90 -8.61 7.55
C TYR A 186 1.91 -9.78 7.55
N HIS A 187 1.71 -10.41 6.38
CA HIS A 187 0.76 -11.52 6.18
C HIS A 187 1.43 -12.90 6.05
N GLY A 188 2.71 -13.04 6.39
CA GLY A 188 3.44 -14.32 6.39
C GLY A 188 3.47 -15.01 7.76
N GLN A 189 4.06 -16.23 7.84
CA GLN A 189 4.39 -16.85 9.13
C GLN A 189 5.32 -15.92 9.90
N ALA A 190 4.87 -15.46 11.07
CA ALA A 190 5.67 -14.67 11.98
C ALA A 190 6.94 -15.45 12.31
N LEU A 191 8.11 -14.94 11.94
CA LEU A 191 9.34 -15.42 12.56
C LEU A 191 9.27 -14.94 14.01
N HIS A 192 8.91 -15.87 14.89
CA HIS A 192 8.98 -15.69 16.32
C HIS A 192 10.46 -15.44 16.65
N LEU A 193 10.83 -14.18 16.83
CA LEU A 193 12.14 -13.81 17.34
C LEU A 193 12.14 -14.13 18.82
N SER A 194 12.40 -15.40 19.13
CA SER A 194 12.86 -15.76 20.46
C SER A 194 14.11 -14.92 20.71
N LYS A 195 14.04 -14.00 21.68
CA LYS A 195 15.23 -13.57 22.43
C LYS A 195 15.99 -14.83 22.82
N GLN A 196 17.08 -15.15 22.15
CA GLN A 196 18.09 -15.95 22.82
C GLN A 196 18.84 -14.98 23.72
N CYS A 197 18.39 -14.90 24.97
CA CYS A 197 19.21 -14.35 26.04
C CYS A 197 20.47 -15.21 26.14
N GLY A 198 21.63 -14.60 25.92
CA GLY A 198 22.93 -15.06 26.39
C GLY A 198 23.51 -13.97 27.27
#